data_AF-A0A9Q1RNP8-F1
#
_entry.id   AF-A0A9Q1RNP8-F1
#
_cell.length_a   1.000
_cell.length_b   1.000
_cell.length_c   1.000
_cell.angle_alpha   90.00
_cell.angle_beta   90.00
_cell.angle_gamma   90.00
#
_symmetry.space_group_name_H-M   'P 1'
#
loop_
_entity.id
_entity.type
_entity.pdbx_description
1 polymer ?
#
loop_
_entity_poly.entity_id
_entity_poly.type
_entity_poly.pdbx_seq_one_letter_code
_entity_poly.pdbx_strand_id
1 'polypeptide(L)'
;MQELLMRCSLDSIFKVGFGVDLNCLDGSGGGDNNFIKSFDDSNELIYWRYVDSFWKLKRCFNIGSEALLKKNIKFIHKFVDELIRTRRKQLEMKQDAMDKEDKLSRFLRESKKDPQKMTDQHLRDIILNFMLAGKVSTANTLSCFFYMLCKNPLIQEKVVEEIRESIGNNTKDKENVEDFVASINEEVLEKMHYLHAALTETLRLYPAVPVDGRCADADDVLPDGFHIRKGDEVNYMSYAMGRMPYIWGNEAKDFRPERWLKDGIFQPESPFKFIAFHVQIIR
;
A
#
# COMPACT_ATOMS: atom_id res chain seq x y z
N MET A 1 -2.45 15.41 -8.64
CA MET A 1 -3.14 14.12 -8.42
C MET A 1 -2.40 13.23 -7.44
N GLN A 2 -1.11 12.95 -7.65
CA GLN A 2 -0.33 12.05 -6.78
C GLN A 2 -0.29 12.50 -5.30
N GLU A 3 -0.04 13.78 -5.02
CA GLU A 3 -0.03 14.29 -3.63
C GLU A 3 -1.38 14.10 -2.92
N LEU A 4 -2.48 14.39 -3.61
CA LEU A 4 -3.84 14.17 -3.10
C LEU A 4 -4.08 12.69 -2.80
N LEU A 5 -3.67 11.79 -3.70
CA LEU A 5 -3.82 10.35 -3.52
C LEU A 5 -2.92 9.81 -2.40
N MET A 6 -1.76 10.40 -2.15
CA MET A 6 -0.93 10.07 -1.00
C MET A 6 -1.61 10.44 0.32
N ARG A 7 -2.21 11.62 0.41
CA ARG A 7 -2.99 12.06 1.58
C ARG A 7 -4.21 11.17 1.80
N CYS A 8 -4.95 10.88 0.73
CA CYS A 8 -6.12 9.99 0.76
C CYS A 8 -5.76 8.55 1.17
N SER A 9 -4.68 7.99 0.62
CA SER A 9 -4.22 6.63 0.97
C SER A 9 -3.81 6.55 2.43
N LEU A 10 -3.17 7.60 2.95
CA LEU A 10 -2.78 7.66 4.36
C LEU A 10 -4.00 7.72 5.29
N ASP A 11 -4.96 8.63 5.03
CA ASP A 11 -6.22 8.70 5.78
C ASP A 11 -6.95 7.35 5.77
N SER A 12 -7.04 6.70 4.60
CA SER A 12 -7.69 5.40 4.47
C SER A 12 -7.02 4.32 5.32
N ILE A 13 -5.68 4.23 5.31
CA ILE A 13 -4.92 3.27 6.12
C ILE A 13 -5.14 3.52 7.61
N PHE A 14 -5.13 4.78 8.06
CA PHE A 14 -5.34 5.10 9.46
C PHE A 14 -6.78 4.85 9.91
N LYS A 15 -7.75 5.18 9.07
CA LYS A 15 -9.16 4.99 9.36
C LYS A 15 -9.53 3.51 9.43
N VAL A 16 -9.11 2.72 8.44
CA VAL A 16 -9.42 1.29 8.36
C VAL A 16 -8.51 0.45 9.28
N GLY A 17 -7.23 0.77 9.32
CA GLY A 17 -6.24 0.02 10.08
C GLY A 17 -6.26 0.34 11.58
N PHE A 18 -6.45 1.60 11.95
CA PHE A 18 -6.23 2.08 13.31
C PHE A 18 -7.45 2.82 13.91
N GLY A 19 -8.54 2.95 13.15
CA GLY A 19 -9.76 3.60 13.62
C GLY A 19 -9.62 5.09 13.89
N VAL A 20 -8.62 5.74 13.28
CA VAL A 20 -8.33 7.17 13.48
C VAL A 20 -8.41 7.91 12.15
N ASP A 21 -9.13 9.03 12.16
CA ASP A 21 -9.16 9.94 11.03
C ASP A 21 -8.05 10.98 11.22
N LEU A 22 -7.09 11.03 10.29
CA LEU A 22 -6.01 12.03 10.32
C LEU A 22 -6.43 13.34 9.63
N ASN A 23 -7.60 13.36 8.96
CA ASN A 23 -8.12 14.50 8.21
C ASN A 23 -7.06 15.13 7.28
N CYS A 24 -6.24 14.30 6.63
CA CYS A 24 -5.15 14.76 5.76
C CYS A 24 -5.66 15.59 4.57
N LEU A 25 -6.95 15.44 4.22
CA LEU A 25 -7.60 16.08 3.08
C LEU A 25 -8.14 17.49 3.37
N ASP A 26 -8.42 17.83 4.62
CA ASP A 26 -9.14 19.07 4.98
C ASP A 26 -8.28 20.34 4.95
N GLY A 27 -6.97 20.23 4.65
CA GLY A 27 -6.06 21.38 4.50
C GLY A 27 -5.86 22.20 5.78
N SER A 28 -6.58 21.90 6.87
CA SER A 28 -6.39 22.51 8.17
C SER A 28 -5.06 22.02 8.74
N GLY A 29 -4.08 22.92 8.81
CA GLY A 29 -2.68 22.64 9.15
C GLY A 29 -2.43 22.27 10.61
N GLY A 30 -3.13 21.27 11.13
CA GLY A 30 -2.89 20.66 12.43
C GLY A 30 -1.62 19.82 12.50
N GLY A 31 -1.30 19.30 13.69
CA GLY A 31 -0.12 18.49 14.00
C GLY A 31 0.09 17.27 13.08
N ASP A 32 -0.94 16.84 12.37
CA ASP A 32 -0.97 15.71 11.45
C ASP A 32 -0.16 15.98 10.16
N ASN A 33 -0.20 17.22 9.63
CA ASN A 33 0.66 17.61 8.50
C ASN A 33 2.15 17.59 8.88
N ASN A 34 2.47 17.97 10.13
CA ASN A 34 3.85 17.93 10.63
C ASN A 34 4.35 16.49 10.80
N PHE A 35 3.46 15.56 11.15
CA PHE A 35 3.77 14.13 11.21
C PHE A 35 4.09 13.55 9.84
N ILE A 36 3.23 13.81 8.85
CA ILE A 36 3.45 13.37 7.46
C ILE A 36 4.77 13.90 6.93
N LYS A 37 5.03 15.20 7.11
CA LYS A 37 6.27 15.83 6.69
C LYS A 37 7.48 15.22 7.39
N SER A 38 7.43 15.06 8.72
CA SER A 38 8.53 14.44 9.48
C SER A 38 8.82 13.01 9.02
N PHE A 39 7.78 12.26 8.65
CA PHE A 39 7.88 10.91 8.13
C PHE A 39 8.51 10.87 6.74
N ASP A 40 8.06 11.72 5.82
CA ASP A 40 8.61 11.81 4.45
C ASP A 40 10.07 12.29 4.47
N ASP A 41 10.37 13.33 5.25
CA ASP A 41 11.74 13.81 5.48
C ASP A 41 12.62 12.70 6.05
N SER A 42 12.09 11.87 6.97
CA SER A 42 12.85 10.76 7.55
C SER A 42 13.20 9.70 6.52
N ASN A 43 12.26 9.35 5.63
CA ASN A 43 12.49 8.40 4.56
C ASN A 43 13.55 8.92 3.59
N GLU A 44 13.47 10.19 3.18
CA GLU A 44 14.46 10.81 2.30
C GLU A 44 15.87 10.80 2.92
N LEU A 45 15.98 11.17 4.20
CA LEU A 45 17.25 11.14 4.93
C LEU A 45 17.83 9.72 5.04
N ILE A 46 16.98 8.69 5.18
CA ILE A 46 17.41 7.29 5.16
C ILE A 46 17.91 6.89 3.77
N TYR A 47 17.22 7.29 2.70
CA TYR A 47 17.69 7.06 1.32
C TYR A 47 19.07 7.67 1.07
N TRP A 48 19.32 8.88 1.58
CA TRP A 48 20.62 9.54 1.47
C TRP A 48 21.78 8.76 2.12
N ARG A 49 21.51 7.83 3.06
CA ARG A 49 22.55 6.97 3.66
C ARG A 49 23.16 5.99 2.67
N TYR A 50 22.44 5.62 1.60
CA TYR A 50 22.99 4.77 0.54
C TYR A 50 24.09 5.48 -0.24
N VAL A 51 24.02 6.81 -0.33
CA VAL A 51 25.00 7.63 -1.06
C VAL A 51 26.08 8.18 -0.11
N ASP A 52 25.71 8.58 1.11
CA ASP A 52 26.63 9.19 2.07
C ASP A 52 27.35 8.15 2.93
N SER A 53 28.53 7.68 2.51
CA SER A 53 29.33 6.71 3.28
C SER A 53 29.72 7.19 4.69
N PHE A 54 29.62 8.49 4.99
CA PHE A 54 29.96 9.07 6.30
C PHE A 54 28.75 9.19 7.25
N TRP A 55 27.58 8.67 6.87
CA TRP A 55 26.36 8.77 7.69
C TRP A 55 26.55 8.24 9.12
N LYS A 56 27.37 7.19 9.30
CA LYS A 56 27.68 6.64 10.63
C LYS A 56 28.37 7.67 11.54
N LEU A 57 29.33 8.41 11.00
CA LEU A 57 30.03 9.46 11.76
C LEU A 57 29.08 10.61 12.09
N LYS A 58 28.29 11.06 11.12
CA LYS A 58 27.26 12.10 11.35
C LYS A 58 26.26 11.69 12.44
N ARG A 59 25.92 10.40 12.51
CA ARG A 59 25.06 9.84 13.57
C ARG A 59 25.76 9.85 14.92
N CYS A 60 27.02 9.42 15.01
CA CYS A 60 27.79 9.43 16.25
C CYS A 60 27.91 10.83 16.86
N PHE A 61 28.18 11.83 16.03
CA PHE A 61 28.28 13.22 16.48
C PHE A 61 26.93 13.93 16.59
N ASN A 62 25.85 13.31 16.12
CA ASN A 62 24.50 13.90 16.06
C ASN A 62 24.52 15.27 15.36
N ILE A 63 25.06 15.31 14.13
CA ILE A 63 25.21 16.54 13.32
C ILE A 63 24.43 16.40 12.00
N GLY A 64 23.88 17.52 11.53
CA GLY A 64 23.29 17.64 10.19
C GLY A 64 22.08 16.72 9.98
N SER A 65 22.11 15.94 8.89
CA SER A 65 21.04 15.03 8.47
C SER A 65 20.65 14.02 9.55
N GLU A 66 21.62 13.44 10.26
CA GLU A 66 21.35 12.42 11.29
C GLU A 66 20.76 13.04 12.57
N ALA A 67 21.11 14.28 12.90
CA ALA A 67 20.51 15.01 14.01
C ALA A 67 19.03 15.32 13.75
N LEU A 68 18.73 15.77 12.53
CA LEU A 68 17.37 16.02 12.07
C LEU A 68 16.55 14.73 12.04
N LEU A 69 17.13 13.64 11.51
CA LEU A 69 16.48 12.33 11.50
C LEU A 69 16.17 11.83 12.91
N LYS A 70 17.09 11.98 13.87
CA LYS A 70 16.83 11.64 15.27
C LYS A 70 15.67 12.44 15.87
N LYS A 71 15.59 13.74 15.55
CA LYS A 71 14.49 14.61 15.97
C LYS A 71 13.16 14.15 15.37
N ASN A 72 13.14 13.86 14.07
CA ASN A 72 11.94 13.41 13.36
C ASN A 72 11.46 12.04 13.87
N ILE A 73 12.36 11.07 14.07
CA ILE A 73 12.03 9.76 14.66
C ILE A 73 11.40 9.93 16.04
N LYS A 74 11.96 10.81 16.89
CA LYS A 74 11.37 11.09 18.22
C LYS A 74 9.96 11.66 18.11
N PHE A 75 9.72 12.55 17.17
CA PHE A 75 8.40 13.12 16.92
C PHE A 75 7.40 12.07 16.42
N ILE A 76 7.81 11.26 15.44
CA ILE A 76 7.02 10.15 14.88
C ILE A 76 6.64 9.15 15.99
N HIS A 77 7.61 8.74 16.81
CA HIS A 77 7.35 7.82 17.92
C HIS A 77 6.35 8.40 18.92
N LYS A 78 6.53 9.67 19.31
CA LYS A 78 5.61 10.34 20.23
C LYS A 78 4.18 10.35 19.69
N PHE A 79 4.02 10.68 18.41
CA PHE A 79 2.71 10.70 17.75
C PHE A 79 2.04 9.32 17.78
N VAL A 80 2.76 8.27 17.39
CA VAL A 80 2.22 6.90 17.38
C VAL A 80 1.95 6.40 18.80
N ASP A 81 2.80 6.71 19.77
CA ASP A 81 2.58 6.34 21.18
C ASP A 81 1.32 7.05 21.74
N GLU A 82 1.06 8.30 21.36
CA GLU A 82 -0.17 9.04 21.72
C GLU A 82 -1.42 8.43 21.07
N LEU A 83 -1.31 7.97 19.82
CA LEU A 83 -2.36 7.25 19.09
C LEU A 83 -2.74 5.95 19.82
N ILE A 84 -1.75 5.12 20.14
CA ILE A 84 -1.91 3.86 20.86
C ILE A 84 -2.59 4.10 22.22
N ARG A 85 -2.13 5.09 22.98
CA ARG A 85 -2.70 5.45 24.28
C ARG A 85 -4.16 5.91 24.16
N THR A 86 -4.47 6.74 23.17
CA THR A 86 -5.82 7.24 22.95
C THR A 86 -6.77 6.10 22.60
N ARG A 87 -6.36 5.20 21.69
CA ARG A 87 -7.16 4.03 21.33
C ARG A 87 -7.37 3.08 22.51
N ARG A 88 -6.33 2.83 23.32
CA ARG A 88 -6.42 2.00 24.53
C ARG A 88 -7.47 2.52 25.51
N LYS A 89 -7.50 3.84 25.75
CA LYS A 89 -8.52 4.48 26.60
C LYS A 89 -9.92 4.35 26.03
N GLN A 90 -10.09 4.55 24.71
CA GLN A 90 -11.40 4.40 24.07
C GLN A 90 -11.97 2.97 24.21
N LEU A 91 -11.11 1.96 24.08
CA LEU A 91 -11.50 0.56 24.26
C LEU A 91 -11.87 0.21 25.71
N GLU A 92 -11.28 0.88 26.69
CA GLU A 92 -11.63 0.71 28.11
C GLU A 92 -12.95 1.40 28.46
N MET A 93 -13.32 2.47 27.76
CA MET A 93 -14.59 3.17 27.98
C MET A 93 -15.78 2.51 27.26
N LYS A 94 -15.54 1.82 26.14
CA LYS A 94 -16.58 1.20 25.28
C LYS A 94 -16.66 -0.32 25.45
N GLN A 95 -16.75 -0.81 26.69
CA GLN A 95 -16.59 -2.23 27.03
C GLN A 95 -17.57 -3.23 26.33
N ASP A 96 -18.57 -2.76 25.57
CA ASP A 96 -19.64 -3.60 25.02
C ASP A 96 -20.18 -3.19 23.62
N ALA A 97 -19.49 -2.32 22.88
CA ALA A 97 -19.92 -1.97 21.52
C ALA A 97 -19.20 -2.88 20.50
N MET A 98 -19.97 -3.71 19.78
CA MET A 98 -19.60 -4.34 18.50
C MET A 98 -19.33 -3.28 17.41
N ASP A 99 -18.42 -2.33 17.66
CA ASP A 99 -17.91 -1.44 16.62
C ASP A 99 -17.00 -2.27 15.69
N LYS A 100 -17.08 -2.01 14.37
CA LYS A 100 -16.24 -2.64 13.33
C LYS A 100 -14.79 -2.76 13.84
N GLU A 101 -14.32 -3.99 14.06
CA GLU A 101 -12.99 -4.24 14.66
C GLU A 101 -11.88 -3.75 13.71
N ASP A 102 -11.32 -2.56 13.98
CA ASP A 102 -10.09 -2.14 13.31
C ASP A 102 -8.91 -3.03 13.75
N LYS A 103 -7.85 -3.07 12.93
CA LYS A 103 -6.70 -3.95 13.18
C LYS A 103 -5.97 -3.59 14.48
N LEU A 104 -5.89 -2.31 14.85
CA LEU A 104 -5.27 -1.88 16.12
C LEU A 104 -6.01 -2.42 17.33
N SER A 105 -7.34 -2.39 17.32
CA SER A 105 -8.17 -2.92 18.40
C SER A 105 -7.90 -4.41 18.63
N ARG A 106 -7.73 -5.17 17.54
CA ARG A 106 -7.31 -6.59 17.62
C ARG A 106 -5.91 -6.73 18.22
N PHE A 107 -4.93 -5.94 17.76
CA PHE A 107 -3.57 -5.97 18.31
C PHE A 107 -3.51 -5.56 19.78
N LEU A 108 -4.31 -4.58 20.20
CA LEU A 108 -4.39 -4.12 21.59
C LEU A 108 -5.03 -5.18 22.51
N ARG A 109 -6.03 -5.92 22.02
CA ARG A 109 -6.61 -7.05 22.76
C ARG A 109 -5.60 -8.18 22.95
N GLU A 110 -4.83 -8.50 21.91
CA GLU A 110 -3.74 -9.49 22.02
C GLU A 110 -2.60 -8.99 22.92
N SER A 111 -2.28 -7.69 22.90
CA SER A 111 -1.34 -7.07 23.84
C SER A 111 -1.77 -7.20 25.30
N LYS A 112 -3.07 -7.11 25.59
CA LYS A 112 -3.59 -7.39 26.95
C LYS A 112 -3.43 -8.86 27.37
N LYS A 113 -3.51 -9.80 26.42
CA LYS A 113 -3.35 -11.24 26.70
C LYS A 113 -1.90 -11.64 26.88
N ASP A 114 -0.99 -11.07 26.10
CA ASP A 114 0.45 -11.35 26.16
C ASP A 114 1.27 -10.05 26.06
N PRO A 115 1.44 -9.33 27.19
CA PRO A 115 2.16 -8.05 27.22
C PRO A 115 3.66 -8.17 26.91
N GLN A 116 4.25 -9.37 27.07
CA GLN A 116 5.67 -9.59 26.79
C GLN A 116 5.92 -9.79 25.30
N LYS A 117 5.00 -10.46 24.59
CA LYS A 117 5.12 -10.70 23.15
C LYS A 117 4.67 -9.51 22.31
N MET A 118 3.70 -8.73 22.77
CA MET A 118 3.10 -7.61 22.04
C MET A 118 3.28 -6.31 22.83
N THR A 119 4.52 -5.81 22.81
CA THR A 119 4.93 -4.57 23.49
C THR A 119 4.44 -3.32 22.74
N ASP A 120 4.37 -2.17 23.43
CA ASP A 120 4.05 -0.89 22.80
C ASP A 120 5.03 -0.53 21.66
N GLN A 121 6.30 -0.95 21.78
CA GLN A 121 7.27 -0.82 20.70
C GLN A 121 6.86 -1.67 19.48
N HIS A 122 6.47 -2.93 19.68
CA HIS A 122 6.04 -3.79 18.58
C HIS A 122 4.79 -3.25 17.88
N LEU A 123 3.83 -2.71 18.65
CA LEU A 123 2.64 -2.06 18.11
C LEU A 123 3.00 -0.82 17.26
N ARG A 124 3.92 0.00 17.74
CA ARG A 124 4.41 1.16 16.99
C ARG A 124 5.09 0.72 15.69
N ASP A 125 5.94 -0.29 15.73
CA ASP A 125 6.64 -0.81 14.56
C ASP A 125 5.64 -1.37 13.52
N ILE A 126 4.57 -2.05 13.97
CA ILE A 126 3.46 -2.47 13.11
C ILE A 126 2.80 -1.27 12.41
N ILE A 127 2.43 -0.23 13.17
CA ILE A 127 1.77 0.96 12.63
C ILE A 127 2.65 1.63 11.57
N LEU A 128 3.93 1.85 11.87
CA LEU A 128 4.88 2.45 10.95
C LEU A 128 5.09 1.60 9.70
N ASN A 129 5.14 0.26 9.83
CA ASN A 129 5.25 -0.64 8.69
C ASN A 129 4.03 -0.54 7.75
N PHE A 130 2.81 -0.51 8.29
CA PHE A 130 1.60 -0.31 7.47
C PHE A 130 1.61 1.04 6.75
N MET A 131 2.05 2.10 7.41
CA MET A 131 2.19 3.41 6.78
C MET A 131 3.20 3.41 5.63
N LEU A 132 4.39 2.87 5.87
CA LEU A 132 5.46 2.77 4.87
C LEU A 132 4.97 1.97 3.66
N ALA A 133 4.38 0.80 3.92
CA ALA A 133 3.95 -0.12 2.87
C ALA A 133 2.77 0.43 2.06
N GLY A 134 1.78 1.04 2.71
CA GLY A 134 0.51 1.36 2.05
C GLY A 134 0.41 2.77 1.44
N LYS A 135 1.06 3.78 2.03
CA LYS A 135 0.88 5.20 1.61
C LYS A 135 1.31 5.41 0.17
N VAL A 136 2.55 5.07 -0.15
CA VAL A 136 3.18 5.41 -1.44
C VAL A 136 2.73 4.42 -2.53
N SER A 137 2.65 3.14 -2.21
CA SER A 137 2.31 2.08 -3.18
C SER A 137 0.90 2.24 -3.74
N THR A 138 -0.09 2.46 -2.88
CA THR A 138 -1.49 2.67 -3.25
C THR A 138 -1.66 3.95 -4.04
N ALA A 139 -1.08 5.05 -3.58
CA ALA A 139 -1.15 6.34 -4.25
C ALA A 139 -0.52 6.32 -5.64
N ASN A 140 0.63 5.65 -5.80
CA ASN A 140 1.28 5.50 -7.10
C ASN A 140 0.43 4.64 -8.05
N THR A 141 -0.08 3.50 -7.56
CA THR A 141 -0.97 2.62 -8.34
C THR A 141 -2.20 3.36 -8.84
N LEU A 142 -2.89 4.10 -7.96
CA LEU A 142 -4.07 4.90 -8.33
C LEU A 142 -3.71 6.01 -9.32
N SER A 143 -2.57 6.69 -9.14
CA SER A 143 -2.11 7.72 -10.08
C SER A 143 -1.89 7.15 -11.48
N CYS A 144 -1.23 5.99 -11.56
CA CYS A 144 -1.02 5.27 -12.82
C CYS A 144 -2.34 4.76 -13.40
N PHE A 145 -3.26 4.27 -12.56
CA PHE A 145 -4.57 3.78 -12.99
C PHE A 145 -5.37 4.88 -13.67
N PHE A 146 -5.54 6.04 -13.02
CA PHE A 146 -6.23 7.18 -13.62
C PHE A 146 -5.54 7.67 -14.88
N TYR A 147 -4.20 7.70 -14.90
CA TYR A 147 -3.44 8.02 -16.11
C TYR A 147 -3.74 7.05 -17.27
N MET A 148 -3.81 5.75 -16.99
CA MET A 148 -4.11 4.74 -17.99
C MET A 148 -5.56 4.80 -18.47
N LEU A 149 -6.52 5.11 -17.60
CA LEU A 149 -7.90 5.35 -18.01
C LEU A 149 -8.01 6.58 -18.93
N CYS A 150 -7.38 7.71 -18.56
CA CYS A 150 -7.37 8.91 -19.40
C CYS A 150 -6.75 8.67 -20.79
N LYS A 151 -5.78 7.75 -20.89
CA LYS A 151 -5.19 7.34 -22.17
C LYS A 151 -6.04 6.36 -22.97
N ASN A 152 -7.00 5.70 -22.36
CA ASN A 152 -7.82 4.66 -22.98
C ASN A 152 -9.32 4.91 -22.73
N PRO A 153 -9.94 5.88 -23.42
CA PRO A 153 -11.33 6.28 -23.15
C PRO A 153 -12.35 5.15 -23.25
N LEU A 154 -12.16 4.21 -24.19
CA LEU A 154 -13.04 3.04 -24.34
C LEU A 154 -12.98 2.11 -23.12
N ILE A 155 -11.81 1.97 -22.50
CA ILE A 155 -11.64 1.18 -21.28
C ILE A 155 -12.25 1.92 -20.09
N GLN A 156 -12.07 3.23 -20.02
CA GLN A 156 -12.71 4.08 -19.01
C GLN A 156 -14.24 3.96 -19.08
N GLU A 157 -14.83 3.99 -20.27
CA GLU A 157 -16.29 3.86 -20.46
C GLU A 157 -16.81 2.51 -19.96
N LYS A 158 -16.13 1.40 -20.29
CA LYS A 158 -16.47 0.06 -19.78
C LYS A 158 -16.41 -0.03 -18.26
N VAL A 159 -15.39 0.56 -17.63
CA VAL A 159 -15.29 0.61 -16.16
C VAL A 159 -16.46 1.39 -15.56
N VAL A 160 -16.83 2.52 -16.14
CA VAL A 160 -17.96 3.34 -15.67
C VAL A 160 -19.29 2.62 -15.86
N GLU A 161 -19.48 1.92 -16.97
CA GLU A 161 -20.66 1.11 -17.26
C GLU A 161 -20.80 -0.02 -16.23
N GLU A 162 -19.74 -0.80 -15.98
CA GLU A 162 -19.75 -1.86 -14.97
C GLU A 162 -20.12 -1.34 -13.56
N ILE A 163 -19.56 -0.19 -13.16
CA ILE A 163 -19.86 0.42 -11.86
C ILE A 163 -21.35 0.80 -11.77
N ARG A 164 -21.91 1.38 -12.84
CA ARG A 164 -23.33 1.77 -12.90
C ARG A 164 -24.26 0.55 -12.84
N GLU A 165 -23.91 -0.51 -13.57
CA GLU A 165 -24.67 -1.76 -13.57
C GLU A 165 -24.62 -2.44 -12.20
N SER A 166 -23.44 -2.50 -11.57
CA SER A 166 -23.22 -3.17 -10.29
C SER A 166 -23.96 -2.50 -9.13
N ILE A 167 -24.02 -1.16 -9.13
CA ILE A 167 -24.73 -0.36 -8.11
C ILE A 167 -26.25 -0.32 -8.39
N GLY A 168 -26.66 -0.66 -9.61
CA GLY A 168 -28.04 -0.66 -10.07
C GLY A 168 -28.49 0.70 -10.62
N ASN A 169 -29.43 0.67 -11.58
CA ASN A 169 -30.01 1.84 -12.26
C ASN A 169 -30.79 2.83 -11.35
N ASN A 170 -30.90 2.56 -10.04
CA ASN A 170 -31.46 3.49 -9.05
C ASN A 170 -30.55 4.71 -8.78
N THR A 171 -29.45 4.84 -9.52
CA THR A 171 -28.48 5.95 -9.43
C THR A 171 -28.83 7.16 -10.29
N LYS A 172 -29.84 7.08 -11.17
CA LYS A 172 -30.32 8.29 -11.88
C LYS A 172 -30.83 9.38 -10.93
N ASP A 173 -31.19 9.01 -9.69
CA ASP A 173 -31.70 9.90 -8.64
C ASP A 173 -30.75 10.07 -7.43
N LYS A 174 -29.53 9.53 -7.47
CA LYS A 174 -28.53 9.69 -6.38
C LYS A 174 -27.59 10.84 -6.71
N GLU A 175 -28.03 12.07 -6.46
CA GLU A 175 -27.24 13.29 -6.74
C GLU A 175 -26.09 13.53 -5.73
N ASN A 176 -26.02 12.77 -4.62
CA ASN A 176 -25.01 12.97 -3.56
C ASN A 176 -23.96 11.84 -3.50
N VAL A 177 -22.70 12.22 -3.27
CA VAL A 177 -21.53 11.33 -3.09
C VAL A 177 -21.75 10.35 -1.92
N GLU A 178 -22.45 10.76 -0.87
CA GLU A 178 -22.73 9.92 0.30
C GLU A 178 -23.60 8.72 -0.05
N ASP A 179 -24.63 8.90 -0.89
CA ASP A 179 -25.52 7.83 -1.34
C ASP A 179 -24.83 6.83 -2.29
N PHE A 180 -23.83 7.31 -3.02
CA PHE A 180 -22.94 6.49 -3.82
C PHE A 180 -22.04 5.64 -2.91
N VAL A 181 -21.35 6.25 -1.95
CA VAL A 181 -20.49 5.53 -1.00
C VAL A 181 -21.29 4.49 -0.20
N ALA A 182 -22.49 4.83 0.25
CA ALA A 182 -23.37 3.91 0.97
C ALA A 182 -23.85 2.72 0.12
N SER A 183 -23.83 2.85 -1.21
CA SER A 183 -24.20 1.78 -2.13
C SER A 183 -23.07 0.80 -2.46
N ILE A 184 -21.83 1.15 -2.16
CA ILE A 184 -20.69 0.26 -2.33
C ILE A 184 -20.65 -0.68 -1.13
N ASN A 185 -21.05 -1.93 -1.36
CA ASN A 185 -20.94 -3.03 -0.41
C ASN A 185 -20.10 -4.17 -1.00
N GLU A 186 -19.84 -5.21 -0.20
CA GLU A 186 -19.01 -6.34 -0.60
C GLU A 186 -19.56 -7.06 -1.84
N GLU A 187 -20.87 -7.31 -1.91
CA GLU A 187 -21.52 -7.94 -3.06
C GLU A 187 -21.39 -7.13 -4.36
N VAL A 188 -21.41 -5.79 -4.25
CA VAL A 188 -21.19 -4.90 -5.39
C VAL A 188 -19.73 -4.95 -5.83
N LEU A 189 -18.77 -4.93 -4.89
CA LEU A 189 -17.35 -5.02 -5.20
C LEU A 189 -16.98 -6.36 -5.86
N GLU A 190 -17.61 -7.46 -5.46
CA GLU A 190 -17.41 -8.78 -6.06
C GLU A 190 -17.81 -8.84 -7.54
N LYS A 191 -18.74 -7.98 -7.97
CA LYS A 191 -19.22 -7.90 -9.37
C LYS A 191 -18.35 -7.03 -10.27
N MET A 192 -17.45 -6.21 -9.71
CA MET A 192 -16.61 -5.26 -10.44
C MET A 192 -15.38 -5.92 -11.09
N HIS A 193 -15.61 -6.93 -11.95
CA HIS A 193 -14.57 -7.74 -12.56
C HIS A 193 -13.68 -6.98 -13.54
N TYR A 194 -14.26 -6.12 -14.38
CA TYR A 194 -13.56 -5.31 -15.37
C TYR A 194 -12.72 -4.21 -14.71
N LEU A 195 -13.23 -3.57 -13.66
CA LEU A 195 -12.46 -2.64 -12.82
C LEU A 195 -11.26 -3.36 -12.18
N HIS A 196 -11.48 -4.55 -11.62
CA HIS A 196 -10.39 -5.35 -11.05
C HIS A 196 -9.36 -5.73 -12.12
N ALA A 197 -9.81 -6.13 -13.31
CA ALA A 197 -8.96 -6.40 -14.46
C ALA A 197 -8.13 -5.17 -14.88
N ALA A 198 -8.73 -3.98 -14.93
CA ALA A 198 -8.05 -2.74 -15.31
C ALA A 198 -7.03 -2.27 -14.26
N LEU A 199 -7.34 -2.45 -12.97
CA LEU A 199 -6.39 -2.22 -11.87
C LEU A 199 -5.21 -3.20 -11.93
N THR A 200 -5.49 -4.48 -12.19
CA THR A 200 -4.47 -5.54 -12.29
C THR A 200 -3.57 -5.30 -13.50
N GLU A 201 -4.15 -4.92 -14.63
CA GLU A 201 -3.41 -4.53 -15.83
C GLU A 201 -2.54 -3.29 -15.61
N THR A 202 -3.02 -2.34 -14.80
CA THR A 202 -2.23 -1.18 -14.39
C THR A 202 -1.03 -1.62 -13.57
N LEU A 203 -1.22 -2.51 -12.59
CA LEU A 203 -0.13 -3.04 -11.77
C LEU A 203 0.89 -3.86 -12.60
N ARG A 204 0.46 -4.51 -13.68
CA ARG A 204 1.36 -5.26 -14.57
C ARG A 204 2.32 -4.32 -15.31
N LEU A 205 1.80 -3.20 -15.81
CA LEU A 205 2.60 -2.22 -16.54
C LEU A 205 3.29 -1.22 -15.59
N TYR A 206 2.68 -0.84 -14.49
CA TYR A 206 3.16 0.17 -13.56
C TYR A 206 3.12 -0.37 -12.13
N PRO A 207 3.92 -1.40 -11.81
CA PRO A 207 3.99 -1.93 -10.46
C PRO A 207 4.52 -0.85 -9.50
N ALA A 208 3.94 -0.79 -8.30
CA ALA A 208 4.38 0.13 -7.26
C ALA A 208 5.83 -0.13 -6.81
N VAL A 209 6.26 -1.39 -6.85
CA VAL A 209 7.64 -1.82 -6.57
C VAL A 209 8.18 -2.49 -7.85
N PRO A 210 9.00 -1.77 -8.66
CA PRO A 210 9.40 -2.23 -10.00
C PRO A 210 10.55 -3.25 -9.99
N VAL A 211 11.31 -3.32 -8.90
CA VAL A 211 12.45 -4.22 -8.70
C VAL A 211 12.41 -4.71 -7.26
N ASP A 212 12.58 -6.00 -7.05
CA ASP A 212 12.71 -6.62 -5.74
C ASP A 212 13.81 -7.69 -5.79
N GLY A 213 14.45 -7.95 -4.65
CA GLY A 213 15.67 -8.73 -4.54
C GLY A 213 15.65 -9.71 -3.39
N ARG A 214 16.36 -10.82 -3.54
CA ARG A 214 16.61 -11.80 -2.48
C ARG A 214 18.10 -12.09 -2.42
N CYS A 215 18.61 -12.36 -1.21
CA CYS A 215 19.97 -12.82 -1.01
C CYS A 215 19.95 -14.35 -0.84
N ALA A 216 20.81 -15.06 -1.57
CA ALA A 216 20.88 -16.51 -1.49
C ALA A 216 21.44 -16.95 -0.12
N ASP A 217 20.65 -17.72 0.65
CA ASP A 217 21.07 -18.21 1.97
C ASP A 217 22.06 -19.39 1.89
N ALA A 218 22.02 -20.13 0.77
CA ALA A 218 22.90 -21.23 0.44
C ALA A 218 23.17 -21.24 -1.07
N ASP A 219 24.17 -22.02 -1.48
CA ASP A 219 24.42 -22.28 -2.90
C ASP A 219 23.21 -23.00 -3.52
N ASP A 220 22.83 -22.62 -4.73
CA ASP A 220 21.69 -23.20 -5.45
C ASP A 220 21.93 -23.17 -6.97
N VAL A 221 21.03 -23.81 -7.74
CA VAL A 221 21.06 -23.84 -9.20
C VAL A 221 19.71 -23.40 -9.74
N LEU A 222 19.72 -22.33 -10.54
CA LEU A 222 18.51 -21.81 -11.19
C LEU A 222 18.00 -22.78 -12.27
N PRO A 223 16.73 -22.66 -12.71
CA PRO A 223 16.15 -23.56 -13.72
C PRO A 223 16.88 -23.62 -15.07
N ASP A 224 17.69 -22.61 -15.38
CA ASP A 224 18.53 -22.56 -16.59
C ASP A 224 19.93 -23.18 -16.39
N GLY A 225 20.20 -23.72 -15.20
CA GLY A 225 21.49 -24.32 -14.82
C GLY A 225 22.49 -23.31 -14.24
N PHE A 226 22.13 -22.04 -14.09
CA PHE A 226 23.03 -21.05 -13.51
C PHE A 226 23.25 -21.29 -12.01
N HIS A 227 24.50 -21.38 -11.58
CA HIS A 227 24.86 -21.57 -10.17
C HIS A 227 24.88 -20.24 -9.43
N ILE A 228 24.10 -20.14 -8.35
CA ILE A 228 24.15 -19.03 -7.40
C ILE A 228 24.90 -19.48 -6.14
N ARG A 229 25.73 -18.59 -5.58
CA ARG A 229 26.46 -18.84 -4.34
C ARG A 229 25.73 -18.20 -3.18
N LYS A 230 25.95 -18.75 -1.98
CA LYS A 230 25.54 -18.09 -0.74
C LYS A 230 26.04 -16.64 -0.71
N GLY A 231 25.12 -15.72 -0.46
CA GLY A 231 25.38 -14.28 -0.41
C GLY A 231 25.09 -13.53 -1.71
N ASP A 232 24.91 -14.23 -2.84
CA ASP A 232 24.56 -13.57 -4.11
C ASP A 232 23.18 -12.91 -4.02
N GLU A 233 23.08 -11.68 -4.56
CA GLU A 233 21.80 -10.98 -4.71
C GLU A 233 21.14 -11.34 -6.05
N VAL A 234 19.94 -11.90 -5.96
CA VAL A 234 19.09 -12.24 -7.10
C VAL A 234 17.93 -11.24 -7.15
N ASN A 235 17.90 -10.43 -8.20
CA ASN A 235 16.87 -9.41 -8.41
C ASN A 235 15.94 -9.80 -9.56
N TYR A 236 14.66 -9.52 -9.40
CA TYR A 236 13.68 -9.61 -10.48
C TYR A 236 13.04 -8.24 -10.72
N MET A 237 12.81 -7.92 -11.99
CA MET A 237 12.29 -6.62 -12.42
C MET A 237 10.85 -6.78 -12.89
N SER A 238 9.90 -6.64 -11.97
CA SER A 238 8.46 -6.75 -12.25
C SER A 238 8.03 -5.80 -13.38
N TYR A 239 8.61 -4.60 -13.44
CA TYR A 239 8.34 -3.62 -14.51
C TYR A 239 8.74 -4.14 -15.91
N ALA A 240 9.90 -4.79 -16.02
CA ALA A 240 10.39 -5.34 -17.28
C ALA A 240 9.64 -6.62 -17.64
N MET A 241 9.49 -7.54 -16.68
CA MET A 241 8.75 -8.80 -16.84
C MET A 241 7.30 -8.57 -17.28
N GLY A 242 6.66 -7.54 -16.74
CA GLY A 242 5.34 -7.09 -17.16
C GLY A 242 5.26 -6.78 -18.65
N ARG A 243 6.36 -6.47 -19.35
CA ARG A 243 6.37 -6.11 -20.78
C ARG A 243 7.05 -7.13 -21.69
N MET A 244 7.44 -8.30 -21.17
CA MET A 244 8.16 -9.31 -21.94
C MET A 244 7.21 -10.08 -22.86
N PRO A 245 7.43 -10.11 -24.20
CA PRO A 245 6.59 -10.87 -25.12
C PRO A 245 6.61 -12.38 -24.86
N TYR A 246 7.74 -12.90 -24.34
CA TYR A 246 7.84 -14.30 -23.92
C TYR A 246 6.83 -14.69 -22.82
N ILE A 247 6.43 -13.73 -21.98
CA ILE A 247 5.50 -13.95 -20.86
C ILE A 247 4.07 -13.56 -21.24
N TRP A 248 3.90 -12.44 -21.94
CA TRP A 248 2.60 -11.79 -22.18
C TRP A 248 2.16 -11.76 -23.65
N GLY A 249 2.92 -12.38 -24.56
CA GLY A 249 2.65 -12.39 -25.99
C GLY A 249 3.04 -11.07 -26.69
N ASN A 250 2.77 -10.97 -27.99
CA ASN A 250 3.17 -9.81 -28.79
C ASN A 250 2.53 -8.48 -28.32
N GLU A 251 1.35 -8.57 -27.69
CA GLU A 251 0.61 -7.44 -27.10
C GLU A 251 1.07 -7.10 -25.67
N ALA A 252 2.26 -7.54 -25.26
CA ALA A 252 2.76 -7.34 -23.89
C ALA A 252 2.83 -5.87 -23.46
N LYS A 253 2.97 -4.94 -24.40
CA LYS A 253 3.04 -3.49 -24.07
C LYS A 253 1.68 -2.81 -24.05
N ASP A 254 0.65 -3.48 -24.56
CA ASP A 254 -0.68 -2.90 -24.70
C ASP A 254 -1.41 -2.98 -23.37
N PHE A 255 -2.17 -1.93 -23.05
CA PHE A 255 -3.03 -1.89 -21.88
C PHE A 255 -4.36 -2.56 -22.23
N ARG A 256 -4.50 -3.83 -21.86
CA ARG A 256 -5.66 -4.66 -22.24
C ARG A 256 -6.19 -5.42 -21.01
N PRO A 257 -7.15 -4.84 -20.27
CA PRO A 257 -7.81 -5.49 -19.13
C PRO A 257 -8.43 -6.84 -19.49
N GLU A 258 -8.87 -7.02 -20.73
CA GLU A 258 -9.49 -8.27 -21.22
C GLU A 258 -8.59 -9.51 -21.05
N ARG A 259 -7.28 -9.32 -20.84
CA ARG A 259 -6.32 -10.39 -20.57
C ARG A 259 -6.57 -11.11 -19.24
N TRP A 260 -7.24 -10.44 -18.31
CA TRP A 260 -7.57 -10.94 -16.97
C TRP A 260 -9.00 -11.46 -16.89
N LEU A 261 -9.71 -11.57 -18.03
CA LEU A 261 -11.12 -11.92 -18.06
C LEU A 261 -11.34 -13.23 -18.81
N LYS A 262 -12.17 -14.09 -18.25
CA LYS A 262 -12.74 -15.25 -18.92
C LYS A 262 -14.25 -15.19 -18.79
N ASP A 263 -14.95 -15.10 -19.92
CA ASP A 263 -16.41 -14.96 -19.96
C ASP A 263 -16.94 -13.77 -19.12
N GLY A 264 -16.18 -12.66 -19.09
CA GLY A 264 -16.49 -11.46 -18.31
C GLY A 264 -16.10 -11.53 -16.82
N ILE A 265 -15.62 -12.68 -16.33
CA ILE A 265 -15.24 -12.88 -14.93
C ILE A 265 -13.73 -12.72 -14.79
N PHE A 266 -13.30 -12.00 -13.77
CA PHE A 266 -11.89 -11.83 -13.43
C PHE A 266 -11.23 -13.17 -13.08
N GLN A 267 -10.09 -13.44 -13.71
CA GLN A 267 -9.26 -14.62 -13.47
C GLN A 267 -7.81 -14.17 -13.20
N PRO A 268 -7.28 -14.41 -11.99
CA PRO A 268 -5.90 -14.07 -11.69
C PRO A 268 -4.95 -14.98 -12.48
N GLU A 269 -3.83 -14.41 -12.93
CA GLU A 269 -2.72 -15.18 -13.49
C GLU A 269 -1.88 -15.84 -12.38
N SER A 270 -1.04 -16.79 -12.79
CA SER A 270 -0.05 -17.38 -11.88
C SER A 270 0.73 -16.28 -11.15
N PRO A 271 0.92 -16.40 -9.82
CA PRO A 271 1.62 -15.36 -9.06
C PRO A 271 3.12 -15.33 -9.37
N PHE A 272 3.65 -16.32 -10.11
CA PHE A 272 5.00 -16.31 -10.69
C PHE A 272 5.07 -15.59 -12.04
N LYS A 273 3.93 -15.42 -12.72
CA LYS A 273 3.79 -14.66 -13.97
C LYS A 273 3.47 -13.20 -13.69
N PHE A 274 2.56 -12.95 -12.74
CA PHE A 274 2.18 -11.63 -12.25
C PHE A 274 2.65 -11.44 -10.81
N ILE A 275 3.79 -10.77 -10.66
CA ILE A 275 4.53 -10.68 -9.39
C ILE A 275 4.35 -9.34 -8.66
N ALA A 276 3.32 -8.54 -9.00
CA ALA A 276 3.16 -7.17 -8.49
C ALA A 276 2.98 -7.09 -6.96
N PHE A 277 2.47 -8.17 -6.33
CA PHE A 277 2.33 -8.28 -4.88
C PHE A 277 3.34 -9.24 -4.23
N HIS A 278 4.30 -9.73 -5.02
CA HIS A 278 5.36 -10.68 -4.65
C HIS A 278 4.84 -12.03 -4.11
N VAL A 279 5.55 -13.11 -4.42
CA VAL A 279 5.26 -14.43 -3.83
C VAL A 279 6.11 -14.57 -2.57
N GLN A 280 5.47 -14.69 -1.41
CA GLN A 280 6.10 -15.25 -0.22
C GLN A 280 5.85 -16.75 -0.21
N ILE A 281 6.89 -17.54 -0.50
CA ILE A 281 6.90 -18.95 -0.12
C ILE A 281 7.23 -18.96 1.37
N ILE A 282 6.22 -19.14 2.21
CA ILE A 282 6.42 -19.48 3.62
C ILE A 282 6.98 -20.90 3.61
N ARG A 283 8.29 -21.04 3.87
CA ARG A 283 8.91 -22.33 4.22
C ARG A 283 8.79 -22.55 5.71
#